data_AF-A0A1M6F3E2-F1
#
_entry.id   AF-A0A1M6F3E2-F1
#
_cell.length_a   1.000
_cell.length_b   1.000
_cell.length_c   1.000
_cell.angle_alpha   90.00
_cell.angle_beta   90.00
_cell.angle_gamma   90.00
#
_symmetry.space_group_name_H-M   'P 1'
#
loop_
_entity.id
_entity.type
_entity.pdbx_description
1 polymer ?
#
loop_
_entity_poly.entity_id
_entity_poly.type
_entity_poly.pdbx_seq_one_letter_code
_entity_poly.pdbx_strand_id
1 'polypeptide(L)'
;MPGMRSKIPIEENNNKVEPAFSNGEKAGIALSLVLFLFGLSDGDLPLCFFTASFLIYEFHVVLKLARGNQDWFMSNLLKGMSIAMFIGSIMMVLL
;
A
#
# COMPACT_ATOMS: atom_id res chain seq x y z
N MET A 1 23.03 -34.99 44.66
CA MET A 1 23.35 -33.75 43.93
C MET A 1 22.25 -33.53 42.89
N PRO A 2 21.36 -32.55 43.05
CA PRO A 2 20.33 -32.30 42.06
C PRO A 2 20.97 -31.59 40.85
N GLY A 3 20.93 -32.26 39.71
CA GLY A 3 21.40 -31.71 38.44
C GLY A 3 20.59 -30.47 38.06
N MET A 4 21.24 -29.31 38.13
CA MET A 4 20.70 -28.05 37.65
C MET A 4 20.62 -28.11 36.12
N ARG A 5 19.49 -28.59 35.58
CA ARG A 5 19.13 -28.38 34.17
C ARG A 5 18.91 -26.88 33.99
N SER A 6 19.93 -26.21 33.45
CA SER A 6 19.81 -24.85 32.93
C SER A 6 18.66 -24.81 31.93
N LYS A 7 17.53 -24.21 32.32
CA LYS A 7 16.54 -23.74 31.36
C LYS A 7 17.19 -22.57 30.66
N ILE A 8 17.81 -22.84 29.51
CA ILE A 8 18.03 -21.82 28.49
C ILE A 8 16.67 -21.22 28.18
N PRO A 9 16.40 -19.94 28.51
CA PRO A 9 15.26 -19.27 27.93
C PRO A 9 15.59 -19.21 26.45
N ILE A 10 14.88 -20.01 25.66
CA ILE A 10 14.78 -19.77 24.23
C ILE A 10 14.11 -18.40 24.18
N GLU A 11 14.89 -17.34 23.97
CA GLU A 11 14.33 -16.07 23.53
C GLU A 11 13.56 -16.41 22.27
N GLU A 12 12.24 -16.54 22.43
CA GLU A 12 11.31 -16.48 21.33
C GLU A 12 11.52 -15.10 20.75
N ASN A 13 12.44 -15.06 19.78
CA ASN A 13 12.74 -13.94 18.95
C ASN A 13 11.45 -13.65 18.17
N ASN A 14 10.54 -12.96 18.85
CA ASN A 14 9.36 -12.33 18.30
C ASN A 14 9.77 -11.10 17.49
N ASN A 15 10.84 -11.20 16.68
CA ASN A 15 10.91 -10.44 15.43
C ASN A 15 9.90 -11.06 14.45
N LYS A 16 8.63 -11.16 14.84
CA LYS A 16 7.55 -10.97 13.89
C LYS A 16 7.70 -9.51 13.47
N VAL A 17 8.51 -9.31 12.45
CA VAL A 17 8.34 -8.17 11.55
C VAL A 17 6.89 -8.32 11.10
N GLU A 18 5.99 -7.59 11.77
CA GLU A 18 4.61 -7.49 11.33
C GLU A 18 4.71 -7.10 9.86
N PRO A 19 4.21 -7.94 8.94
CA PRO A 19 4.35 -7.63 7.53
C PRO A 19 3.63 -6.30 7.34
N ALA A 20 4.39 -5.26 7.06
CA ALA A 20 3.88 -3.91 6.87
C ALA A 20 2.93 -3.79 5.67
N PHE A 21 2.77 -4.90 4.94
CA PHE A 21 1.89 -5.10 3.80
C PHE A 21 1.23 -6.47 3.91
N SER A 22 -0.09 -6.51 3.90
CA SER A 22 -0.86 -7.72 3.72
C SER A 22 -0.66 -8.27 2.30
N ASN A 23 -0.71 -9.59 2.13
CA ASN A 23 -0.62 -10.23 0.81
C ASN A 23 -1.69 -9.69 -0.17
N GLY A 24 -2.85 -9.26 0.37
CA GLY A 24 -3.92 -8.63 -0.40
C GLY A 24 -3.55 -7.24 -0.94
N GLU A 25 -2.90 -6.40 -0.13
CA GLU A 25 -2.45 -5.06 -0.55
C GLU A 25 -1.38 -5.16 -1.64
N LYS A 26 -0.46 -6.14 -1.50
CA LYS A 26 0.58 -6.38 -2.52
C LYS A 26 0.00 -6.86 -3.85
N ALA A 27 -1.05 -7.70 -3.81
CA ALA A 27 -1.80 -8.09 -5.00
C ALA A 27 -2.60 -6.91 -5.58
N GLY A 28 -3.15 -6.03 -4.73
CA GLY A 28 -3.84 -4.81 -5.14
C GLY A 28 -2.92 -3.83 -5.88
N ILE A 29 -1.70 -3.61 -5.39
CA ILE A 29 -0.67 -2.82 -6.10
C ILE A 29 -0.34 -3.46 -7.45
N ALA A 30 -0.07 -4.76 -7.48
CA ALA A 30 0.29 -5.44 -8.72
C ALA A 30 -0.84 -5.35 -9.75
N LEU A 31 -2.09 -5.57 -9.32
CA LEU A 31 -3.27 -5.51 -10.18
C LEU A 31 -3.53 -4.08 -10.69
N SER A 32 -3.48 -3.09 -9.81
CA SER A 32 -3.66 -1.68 -10.20
C SER A 32 -2.57 -1.19 -11.14
N LEU A 33 -1.31 -1.63 -10.96
CA LEU A 33 -0.22 -1.35 -11.89
C LEU A 33 -0.47 -1.95 -13.28
N VAL A 34 -0.90 -3.22 -13.35
CA VAL A 34 -1.21 -3.90 -14.61
C VAL A 34 -2.38 -3.22 -15.32
N LEU A 35 -3.44 -2.88 -14.60
CA LEU A 35 -4.60 -2.17 -15.16
C LEU A 35 -4.24 -0.75 -15.61
N PHE A 36 -3.32 -0.08 -14.92
CA PHE A 36 -2.80 1.23 -15.33
C PHE A 36 -2.02 1.13 -16.65
N LEU A 37 -1.12 0.16 -16.77
CA LEU A 37 -0.38 -0.13 -18.02
C LEU A 37 -1.33 -0.49 -19.16
N PHE A 38 -2.39 -1.25 -18.87
CA PHE A 38 -3.42 -1.60 -19.83
C PHE A 38 -4.20 -0.36 -20.29
N GLY A 39 -4.71 0.46 -19.37
CA GLY A 39 -5.41 1.71 -19.70
C GLY A 39 -4.53 2.71 -20.45
N LEU A 40 -3.22 2.74 -20.14
CA LEU A 40 -2.25 3.56 -20.87
C LEU A 40 -2.04 3.06 -22.31
N SER A 41 -2.05 1.74 -22.52
CA SER A 41 -1.90 1.12 -23.84
C SER A 41 -3.14 1.32 -24.72
N ASP A 42 -4.34 1.17 -24.15
CA ASP A 42 -5.60 1.33 -24.88
C ASP A 42 -6.05 2.79 -25.01
N GLY A 43 -5.35 3.72 -24.34
CA GLY A 43 -5.70 5.15 -24.34
C GLY A 43 -6.95 5.47 -23.50
N ASP A 44 -7.35 4.56 -22.63
CA ASP A 44 -8.51 4.71 -21.74
C ASP A 44 -8.13 5.59 -20.54
N LEU A 45 -8.27 6.91 -20.73
CA LEU A 45 -8.02 7.93 -19.72
C LEU A 45 -8.77 7.66 -18.40
N PRO A 46 -10.10 7.39 -18.41
CA PRO A 46 -10.83 7.09 -17.19
C PRO A 46 -10.25 5.91 -16.40
N LEU A 47 -9.90 4.81 -17.08
CA LEU A 47 -9.30 3.64 -16.45
C LEU A 47 -7.89 3.96 -15.88
N CYS A 48 -7.13 4.79 -16.60
CA CYS A 48 -5.82 5.25 -16.18
C CYS A 48 -5.90 6.10 -14.89
N PHE A 49 -6.84 7.05 -14.82
CA PHE A 49 -7.09 7.84 -13.61
C PHE A 49 -7.60 7.00 -12.44
N PHE A 50 -8.46 6.01 -12.71
CA PHE A 50 -8.98 5.09 -11.70
C PHE A 50 -7.86 4.28 -11.04
N THR A 51 -7.02 3.67 -11.86
CA THR A 51 -5.94 2.80 -11.41
C THR A 51 -4.80 3.58 -10.77
N ALA A 52 -4.48 4.77 -11.28
CA ALA A 52 -3.56 5.71 -10.63
C ALA A 52 -4.02 6.11 -9.22
N SER A 53 -5.33 6.27 -9.00
CA SER A 53 -5.89 6.59 -7.68
C SER A 53 -5.52 5.54 -6.63
N PHE A 54 -5.65 4.26 -6.99
CA PHE A 54 -5.29 3.15 -6.12
C PHE A 54 -3.77 3.08 -5.91
N LEU A 55 -2.99 3.32 -6.96
CA LEU A 55 -1.53 3.33 -6.87
C LEU A 55 -1.02 4.40 -5.90
N ILE A 56 -1.61 5.61 -5.97
CA ILE A 56 -1.29 6.74 -5.08
C ILE A 56 -1.72 6.45 -3.63
N TYR A 57 -2.86 5.79 -3.43
CA TYR A 57 -3.34 5.39 -2.10
C TYR A 57 -2.39 4.38 -1.43
N GLU A 58 -1.97 3.37 -2.17
CA GLU A 58 -1.02 2.35 -1.71
C GLU A 58 0.38 2.95 -1.48
N PHE A 59 0.80 3.90 -2.31
CA PHE A 59 2.08 4.60 -2.16
C PHE A 59 2.18 5.36 -0.83
N HIS A 60 1.05 5.83 -0.28
CA HIS A 60 1.01 6.46 1.04
C HIS A 60 1.40 5.47 2.15
N VAL A 61 0.95 4.22 2.07
CA VAL A 61 1.26 3.17 3.05
C VAL A 61 2.76 2.84 2.99
N VAL A 62 3.31 2.73 1.78
CA VAL A 62 4.76 2.50 1.56
C VAL A 62 5.60 3.66 2.08
N LEU A 63 5.19 4.91 1.83
CA LEU A 63 5.89 6.10 2.34
C LEU A 63 5.90 6.15 3.86
N LYS A 64 4.75 5.84 4.50
CA LYS A 64 4.64 5.80 5.96
C LYS A 64 5.55 4.74 6.59
N LEU A 65 5.70 3.60 5.91
CA LEU A 65 6.61 2.54 6.32
C LEU A 65 8.08 2.94 6.14
N ALA A 66 8.43 3.57 5.02
CA ALA A 66 9.82 3.89 4.66
C ALA A 66 10.39 5.09 5.42
N ARG A 67 9.56 6.07 5.79
CA ARG A 67 10.02 7.39 6.26
C ARG A 67 9.70 7.70 7.73
N GLY A 68 8.99 6.81 8.41
CA GLY A 68 8.58 7.00 9.81
C GLY A 68 7.57 8.14 9.98
N ASN A 69 7.07 8.30 11.21
CA ASN A 69 5.87 9.08 11.59
C ASN A 69 5.93 10.62 11.35
N GLN A 70 6.90 11.11 10.58
CA GLN A 70 7.16 12.53 10.35
C GLN A 70 6.34 13.12 9.17
N ASP A 71 5.77 12.29 8.30
CA ASP A 71 5.13 12.69 7.05
C ASP A 71 3.58 12.67 7.07
N TRP A 72 2.95 12.92 8.23
CA TRP A 72 1.47 12.94 8.37
C TRP A 72 0.77 13.85 7.35
N PHE A 73 1.40 14.98 6.99
CA PHE A 73 0.88 15.88 5.97
C PHE A 73 0.89 15.25 4.57
N MET A 74 1.99 14.62 4.17
CA MET A 74 2.10 13.95 2.87
C MET A 74 1.18 12.74 2.77
N SER A 75 0.99 12.05 3.89
CA SER A 75 0.02 10.97 4.01
C SER A 75 -1.42 11.41 3.70
N ASN A 76 -1.87 12.50 4.32
CA ASN A 76 -3.21 13.04 4.08
C ASN A 76 -3.35 13.64 2.67
N LEU A 77 -2.29 14.25 2.14
CA LEU A 77 -2.27 14.79 0.78
C LEU A 77 -2.45 13.67 -0.26
N LEU A 78 -1.70 12.58 -0.15
CA LEU A 78 -1.82 11.43 -1.05
C LEU A 78 -3.21 10.80 -1.00
N LYS A 79 -3.77 10.68 0.21
CA LYS A 79 -5.12 10.15 0.38
C LYS A 79 -6.16 11.06 -0.27
N GLY A 80 -6.03 12.38 -0.11
CA GLY A 80 -6.89 13.36 -0.78
C GLY A 80 -6.77 13.31 -2.30
N MET A 81 -5.54 13.19 -2.82
CA MET A 81 -5.26 13.06 -4.26
C MET A 81 -5.88 11.80 -4.86
N SER A 82 -5.76 10.67 -4.15
CA SER A 82 -6.40 9.42 -4.56
C SER A 82 -7.92 9.55 -4.67
N ILE A 83 -8.57 10.15 -3.66
CA ILE A 83 -10.02 10.38 -3.68
C ILE A 83 -10.42 11.31 -4.83
N ALA A 84 -9.68 12.39 -5.04
CA ALA A 84 -9.95 13.34 -6.12
C ALA A 84 -9.83 12.69 -7.50
N MET A 85 -8.79 11.87 -7.74
CA MET A 85 -8.64 11.14 -9.00
C MET A 85 -9.72 10.07 -9.20
N PHE A 86 -10.14 9.40 -8.13
CA PHE A 86 -11.20 8.39 -8.21
C PHE A 86 -12.53 9.02 -8.63
N ILE A 87 -12.88 10.15 -8.00
CA ILE A 87 -14.06 10.94 -8.36
C ILE A 87 -13.93 11.48 -9.80
N GLY A 88 -12.75 11.98 -10.16
CA GLY A 88 -12.48 12.48 -11.51
C GLY A 88 -12.65 11.42 -12.60
N SER A 89 -12.18 10.20 -12.35
CA SER A 89 -12.38 9.05 -13.24
C SER A 89 -13.87 8.74 -13.43
N ILE A 90 -14.63 8.66 -12.34
CA ILE A 90 -16.08 8.40 -12.39
C ILE A 90 -16.81 9.49 -13.18
N MET A 91 -16.45 10.76 -12.98
CA MET A 91 -17.01 11.88 -13.74
C MET A 91 -16.71 11.79 -15.24
N MET A 92 -15.51 11.34 -15.64
CA MET A 92 -15.16 11.15 -17.05
C MET A 92 -15.94 10.02 -17.72
N VAL A 93 -16.37 8.99 -16.98
CA VAL A 93 -17.20 7.90 -17.53
C VAL A 93 -18.68 8.31 -17.64
N LEU A 94 -19.15 9.15 -16.72
CA LEU A 94 -20.55 9.57 -16.64
C LEU A 94 -20.92 10.72 -17.60
N LEU A 95 -19.92 11.40 -18.17
CA LEU A 95 -20.07 12.64 -18.95
C LEU A 95 -19.75 12.38 -20.42
#